data_AF-A0A142NQI1-F1
#
_entry.id   AF-A0A142NQI1-F1
#
_cell.length_a   1.000
_cell.length_b   1.000
_cell.length_c   1.000
_cell.angle_alpha   90.00
_cell.angle_beta   90.00
_cell.angle_gamma   90.00
#
_symmetry.space_group_name_H-M   'P 1'
#
loop_
_entity.id
_entity.type
_entity.pdbx_description
1 polymer ?
#
loop_
_entity_poly.entity_id
_entity_poly.type
_entity_poly.pdbx_seq_one_letter_code
_entity_poly.pdbx_strand_id
1 'polypeptide(L)'
;MTTNTALGKIIDLLSLSLPPYIERVLAPHLNGFGWPVLLTELDKAKGKHPKTYAAHDLQAQLRVMTERLGSLGYPFSDPTRQISTMASELRITRNRWAHNEASDWFDVFRTADTAVRLFSFIGDGAGREQAEQFRSSALAELAGALKLPKSDESLRQAAERQAEAPEDADPTVVPSEKMTRRTNSETQLLGDERLPFEPWQVTVIGDQSVLDALPKKWAKERVRAVIAEIIEAEGPILDDRLATLVLRSFGMEKSYAARKKKIIYQASVSGAYLDESKFLWPAEMDPETWTEFRPSDGTADRPFLEISPREIGNAAVAVMELNGRLPRADLDAEVLSTFGRKRRTKAFLKHLEAGYRVALGAGRLCVDETEAWLSAKSDRGGAATAGSARGVR
;
A
#
# COMPACT_ATOMS: atom_id res chain seq x y z
N MET A 1 3.57 16.29 -31.83
CA MET A 1 3.18 16.32 -30.41
C MET A 1 4.08 15.35 -29.66
N THR A 2 4.61 15.67 -28.47
CA THR A 2 5.43 14.70 -27.71
C THR A 2 4.52 13.70 -26.99
N THR A 3 5.04 12.51 -26.71
CA THR A 3 4.34 11.44 -25.96
C THR A 3 3.97 11.89 -24.55
N ASN A 4 4.86 12.60 -23.85
CA ASN A 4 4.57 13.15 -22.51
C ASN A 4 3.49 14.24 -22.52
N THR A 5 3.41 15.07 -23.56
CA THR A 5 2.30 16.01 -23.71
C THR A 5 0.98 15.28 -24.02
N ALA A 6 1.02 14.15 -24.74
CA ALA A 6 -0.17 13.32 -24.99
C ALA A 6 -0.67 12.64 -23.72
N LEU A 7 0.24 12.05 -22.92
CA LEU A 7 -0.10 11.52 -21.61
C LEU A 7 -0.70 12.59 -20.69
N GLY A 8 -0.11 13.79 -20.66
CA GLY A 8 -0.62 14.91 -19.86
C GLY A 8 -2.08 15.23 -20.18
N LYS A 9 -2.46 15.28 -21.46
CA LYS A 9 -3.86 15.52 -21.85
C LYS A 9 -4.82 14.42 -21.39
N ILE A 10 -4.39 13.16 -21.39
CA ILE A 10 -5.21 12.03 -20.90
C ILE A 10 -5.35 12.12 -19.36
N ILE A 11 -4.27 12.49 -18.67
CA ILE A 11 -4.25 12.73 -17.22
C ILE A 11 -5.19 13.88 -16.85
N ASP A 12 -5.15 14.99 -17.58
CA ASP A 12 -6.04 16.14 -17.36
C ASP A 12 -7.51 15.74 -17.61
N LEU A 13 -7.78 14.96 -18.65
CA LEU A 13 -9.12 14.42 -18.92
C LEU A 13 -9.64 13.59 -17.75
N LEU A 14 -8.83 12.66 -17.21
CA LEU A 14 -9.18 11.85 -16.05
C LEU A 14 -9.43 12.73 -14.82
N SER A 15 -8.54 13.69 -14.53
CA SER A 15 -8.65 14.62 -13.40
C SER A 15 -9.97 15.40 -13.42
N LEU A 16 -10.43 15.81 -14.59
CA LEU A 16 -11.67 16.58 -14.78
C LEU A 16 -12.93 15.71 -14.74
N SER A 17 -12.84 14.45 -15.16
CA SER A 17 -14.02 13.60 -15.41
C SER A 17 -14.37 12.67 -14.24
N LEU A 18 -13.39 12.32 -13.39
CA LEU A 18 -13.61 11.45 -12.23
C LEU A 18 -14.37 12.09 -11.03
N PRO A 19 -14.27 13.40 -10.74
CA PRO A 19 -14.89 13.98 -9.54
C PRO A 19 -16.39 13.69 -9.38
N PRO A 20 -17.26 13.86 -10.41
CA PRO A 20 -18.69 13.59 -10.25
C PRO A 20 -19.01 12.14 -9.87
N TYR A 21 -18.23 11.18 -10.38
CA TYR A 21 -18.37 9.77 -10.03
C TYR A 21 -17.97 9.50 -8.58
N ILE A 22 -16.81 10.03 -8.16
CA ILE A 22 -16.28 9.89 -6.80
C ILE A 22 -17.24 10.49 -5.78
N GLU A 23 -17.73 11.70 -6.05
CA GLU A 23 -18.70 12.38 -5.21
C GLU A 23 -20.01 11.58 -5.09
N ARG A 24 -20.53 11.05 -6.20
CA ARG A 24 -21.75 10.23 -6.19
C ARG A 24 -21.62 8.99 -5.32
N VAL A 25 -20.47 8.32 -5.33
CA VAL A 25 -20.23 7.10 -4.53
C VAL A 25 -20.03 7.42 -3.06
N LEU A 26 -19.30 8.49 -2.74
CA LEU A 26 -18.90 8.79 -1.36
C LEU A 26 -19.86 9.70 -0.60
N ALA A 27 -20.60 10.60 -1.28
CA ALA A 27 -21.49 11.55 -0.63
C ALA A 27 -22.48 10.93 0.39
N PRO A 28 -23.09 9.75 0.14
CA PRO A 28 -23.98 9.10 1.12
C PRO A 28 -23.31 8.74 2.45
N HIS A 29 -21.98 8.62 2.47
CA HIS A 29 -21.21 8.16 3.63
C HIS A 29 -20.49 9.29 4.37
N LEU A 30 -20.52 10.52 3.82
CA LEU A 30 -19.64 11.60 4.24
C LEU A 30 -20.32 12.68 5.08
N ASN A 31 -21.63 12.59 5.34
CA ASN A 31 -22.38 13.55 6.18
C ASN A 31 -22.12 15.03 5.82
N GLY A 32 -21.87 15.33 4.55
CA GLY A 32 -21.61 16.70 4.04
C GLY A 32 -20.13 17.13 4.04
N PHE A 33 -19.19 16.32 4.51
CA PHE A 33 -17.76 16.59 4.36
C PHE A 33 -17.27 16.31 2.93
N GLY A 34 -16.27 17.07 2.48
CA GLY A 34 -15.59 16.77 1.22
C GLY A 34 -14.79 15.48 1.32
N TRP A 35 -14.87 14.62 0.31
CA TRP A 35 -14.17 13.33 0.30
C TRP A 35 -12.64 13.42 0.49
N PRO A 36 -11.90 14.49 0.11
CA PRO A 36 -10.45 14.55 0.36
C PRO A 36 -10.07 14.46 1.84
N VAL A 37 -10.97 14.86 2.75
CA VAL A 37 -10.77 14.74 4.20
C VAL A 37 -10.63 13.28 4.62
N LEU A 38 -11.29 12.34 3.93
CA LEU A 38 -11.13 10.90 4.21
C LEU A 38 -9.68 10.44 4.05
N LEU A 39 -8.96 10.93 3.04
CA LEU A 39 -7.57 10.54 2.82
C LEU A 39 -6.66 11.09 3.91
N THR A 40 -6.90 12.32 4.36
CA THR A 40 -6.17 12.92 5.49
C THR A 40 -6.41 12.13 6.79
N GLU A 41 -7.66 11.76 7.07
CA GLU A 41 -8.01 10.94 8.22
C GLU A 41 -7.46 9.50 8.11
N LEU A 42 -7.43 8.94 6.90
CA LEU A 42 -6.84 7.62 6.61
C LEU A 42 -5.32 7.63 6.84
N ASP A 43 -4.62 8.69 6.43
CA ASP A 43 -3.18 8.82 6.67
C ASP A 43 -2.86 8.93 8.15
N LYS A 44 -3.64 9.74 8.88
CA LYS A 44 -3.54 9.83 10.34
C LYS A 44 -3.76 8.46 10.98
N ALA A 45 -4.78 7.73 10.54
CA ALA A 45 -5.08 6.37 10.98
C ALA A 45 -3.96 5.36 10.68
N LYS A 46 -3.20 5.55 9.59
CA LYS A 46 -2.03 4.72 9.23
C LYS A 46 -0.76 5.15 9.98
N GLY A 47 -0.79 6.22 10.77
CA GLY A 47 0.38 6.80 11.44
C GLY A 47 1.31 7.56 10.48
N LYS A 48 0.79 8.01 9.33
CA LYS A 48 1.50 8.89 8.39
C LYS A 48 1.35 10.35 8.79
N HIS A 49 2.32 11.18 8.42
CA HIS A 49 2.14 12.63 8.52
C HIS A 49 0.96 13.09 7.66
N PRO A 50 -0.03 13.80 8.22
CA PRO A 50 -1.23 14.19 7.50
C PRO A 50 -0.89 15.16 6.36
N LYS A 51 -1.45 14.86 5.18
CA LYS A 51 -1.36 15.70 3.98
C LYS A 51 -2.72 16.29 3.63
N THR A 52 -2.70 17.45 2.97
CA THR A 52 -3.91 18.06 2.42
C THR A 52 -4.09 17.59 0.98
N TYR A 53 -5.30 17.13 0.65
CA TYR A 53 -5.66 16.62 -0.67
C TYR A 53 -6.64 17.55 -1.40
N ALA A 54 -6.50 17.64 -2.71
CA ALA A 54 -7.41 18.39 -3.57
C ALA A 54 -8.34 17.45 -4.34
N ALA A 55 -9.62 17.81 -4.48
CA ALA A 55 -10.60 16.97 -5.17
C ALA A 55 -10.32 16.77 -6.66
N HIS A 56 -9.54 17.66 -7.28
CA HIS A 56 -9.11 17.58 -8.68
C HIS A 56 -7.70 16.96 -8.84
N ASP A 57 -7.02 16.56 -7.76
CA ASP A 57 -5.75 15.85 -7.89
C ASP A 57 -6.02 14.40 -8.31
N LEU A 58 -5.62 14.05 -9.54
CA LEU A 58 -5.81 12.70 -10.07
C LEU A 58 -5.18 11.62 -9.19
N GLN A 59 -4.05 11.90 -8.52
CA GLN A 59 -3.46 10.89 -7.64
C GLN A 59 -4.35 10.61 -6.44
N ALA A 60 -4.93 11.64 -5.83
CA ALA A 60 -5.88 11.51 -4.74
C ALA A 60 -7.17 10.79 -5.18
N GLN A 61 -7.67 11.13 -6.39
CA GLN A 61 -8.85 10.49 -6.98
C GLN A 61 -8.62 8.99 -7.22
N LEU A 62 -7.50 8.61 -7.83
CA LEU A 62 -7.18 7.20 -8.07
C LEU A 62 -6.86 6.45 -6.78
N ARG A 63 -6.29 7.14 -5.80
CA ARG A 63 -6.04 6.60 -4.45
C ARG A 63 -7.33 6.22 -3.73
N VAL A 64 -8.32 7.11 -3.69
CA VAL A 64 -9.60 6.82 -3.02
C VAL A 64 -10.38 5.69 -3.71
N MET A 65 -10.14 5.48 -5.01
CA MET A 65 -10.74 4.38 -5.79
C MET A 65 -10.06 3.02 -5.61
N THR A 66 -8.85 2.97 -5.02
CA THR A 66 -8.03 1.76 -4.95
C THR A 66 -7.78 1.25 -3.53
N GLU A 67 -7.81 2.13 -2.53
CA GLU A 67 -7.57 1.78 -1.13
C GLU A 67 -8.86 1.50 -0.35
N ARG A 68 -8.75 0.72 0.73
CA ARG A 68 -9.83 0.59 1.72
C ARG A 68 -10.01 1.87 2.51
N LEU A 69 -11.27 2.30 2.62
CA LEU A 69 -11.66 3.54 3.31
C LEU A 69 -12.18 3.24 4.72
N GLY A 70 -11.32 2.66 5.57
CA GLY A 70 -11.69 2.28 6.94
C GLY A 70 -12.83 1.26 6.98
N SER A 71 -13.88 1.59 7.74
CA SER A 71 -15.09 0.78 7.89
C SER A 71 -15.96 0.75 6.62
N LEU A 72 -15.80 1.70 5.69
CA LEU A 72 -16.53 1.70 4.41
C LEU A 72 -16.06 0.59 3.45
N GLY A 73 -14.94 -0.09 3.76
CA GLY A 73 -14.41 -1.13 2.88
C GLY A 73 -13.90 -0.54 1.56
N TYR A 74 -14.35 -1.10 0.43
CA TYR A 74 -13.98 -0.66 -0.92
C TYR A 74 -15.20 -0.18 -1.72
N PRO A 75 -15.65 1.08 -1.54
CA PRO A 75 -16.87 1.58 -2.18
C PRO A 75 -16.86 1.55 -3.72
N PHE A 76 -15.66 1.56 -4.29
CA PHE A 76 -15.44 1.57 -5.75
C PHE A 76 -15.16 0.18 -6.34
N SER A 77 -15.05 -0.86 -5.52
CA SER A 77 -14.80 -2.20 -6.02
C SER A 77 -16.08 -2.78 -6.63
N ASP A 78 -16.00 -3.13 -7.90
CA ASP A 78 -16.98 -3.98 -8.56
C ASP A 78 -16.68 -5.47 -8.31
N PRO A 79 -17.66 -6.39 -8.49
CA PRO A 79 -17.45 -7.82 -8.28
C PRO A 79 -16.30 -8.42 -9.10
N THR A 80 -15.98 -7.82 -10.25
CA THR A 80 -14.88 -8.25 -11.12
C THR A 80 -13.56 -7.51 -10.85
N ARG A 81 -13.54 -6.58 -9.88
CA ARG A 81 -12.41 -5.73 -9.47
C ARG A 81 -11.77 -4.92 -10.60
N GLN A 82 -12.49 -4.74 -11.70
CA GLN A 82 -11.96 -4.09 -12.89
C GLN A 82 -11.66 -2.62 -12.65
N ILE A 83 -12.51 -1.91 -11.89
CA ILE A 83 -12.29 -0.48 -11.57
C ILE A 83 -10.99 -0.32 -10.78
N SER A 84 -10.77 -1.14 -9.75
CA SER A 84 -9.56 -1.10 -8.93
C SER A 84 -8.30 -1.40 -9.74
N THR A 85 -8.31 -2.42 -10.60
CA THR A 85 -7.16 -2.74 -11.46
C THR A 85 -6.81 -1.60 -12.41
N MET A 86 -7.81 -1.03 -13.10
CA MET A 86 -7.58 0.09 -14.02
C MET A 86 -7.10 1.34 -13.28
N ALA A 87 -7.68 1.65 -12.13
CA ALA A 87 -7.28 2.79 -11.32
C ALA A 87 -5.85 2.65 -10.80
N SER A 88 -5.44 1.46 -10.36
CA SER A 88 -4.05 1.17 -9.95
C SER A 88 -3.05 1.34 -11.10
N GLU A 89 -3.40 0.88 -12.31
CA GLU A 89 -2.56 1.09 -13.49
C GLU A 89 -2.40 2.59 -13.82
N LEU A 90 -3.50 3.35 -13.81
CA LEU A 90 -3.49 4.80 -14.06
C LEU A 90 -2.70 5.56 -12.99
N ARG A 91 -2.75 5.10 -11.73
CA ARG A 91 -2.04 5.73 -10.60
C ARG A 91 -0.53 5.64 -10.80
N ILE A 92 -0.05 4.48 -11.23
CA ILE A 92 1.36 4.24 -11.56
C ILE A 92 1.78 5.10 -12.77
N THR A 93 0.97 5.14 -13.83
CA THR A 93 1.27 5.97 -15.00
C THR A 93 1.30 7.46 -14.67
N ARG A 94 0.35 7.95 -13.86
CA ARG A 94 0.30 9.34 -13.41
C ARG A 94 1.56 9.69 -12.62
N ASN A 95 2.01 8.83 -11.71
CA ASN A 95 3.26 9.05 -10.97
C ASN A 95 4.47 9.15 -11.90
N ARG A 96 4.61 8.23 -12.87
CA ARG A 96 5.69 8.28 -13.86
C ARG A 96 5.69 9.63 -14.61
N TRP A 97 4.51 10.07 -15.06
CA TRP A 97 4.36 11.35 -15.75
C TRP A 97 4.71 12.55 -14.86
N ALA A 98 4.28 12.56 -13.60
CA ALA A 98 4.57 13.63 -12.64
C ALA A 98 6.07 13.75 -12.33
N HIS A 99 6.83 12.65 -12.45
CA HIS A 99 8.28 12.64 -12.33
C HIS A 99 9.03 12.96 -13.63
N ASN A 100 8.32 13.38 -14.69
CA ASN A 100 8.87 13.67 -16.02
C ASN A 100 9.62 12.47 -16.64
N GLU A 101 9.18 11.25 -16.34
CA GLU A 101 9.75 10.06 -16.98
C GLU A 101 9.52 10.09 -18.50
N ALA A 102 10.43 9.48 -19.26
CA ALA A 102 10.23 9.32 -20.70
C ALA A 102 9.08 8.33 -20.96
N SER A 103 8.19 8.69 -21.88
CA SER A 103 7.12 7.83 -22.38
C SER A 103 7.24 7.58 -23.88
N ASP A 104 6.68 6.47 -24.34
CA ASP A 104 6.52 6.16 -25.75
C ASP A 104 5.03 6.17 -26.16
N TRP A 105 4.75 5.96 -27.45
CA TRP A 105 3.38 5.92 -27.95
C TRP A 105 2.60 4.69 -27.47
N PHE A 106 3.26 3.64 -27.01
CA PHE A 106 2.60 2.48 -26.42
C PHE A 106 2.08 2.81 -25.02
N ASP A 107 2.86 3.52 -24.20
CA ASP A 107 2.42 4.08 -22.92
C ASP A 107 1.20 5.00 -23.13
N VAL A 108 1.20 5.88 -24.14
CA VAL A 108 0.06 6.75 -24.48
C VAL A 108 -1.18 5.93 -24.86
N PHE A 109 -1.03 4.98 -25.79
CA PHE A 109 -2.12 4.13 -26.25
C PHE A 109 -2.73 3.33 -25.10
N ARG A 110 -1.89 2.68 -24.29
CA ARG A 110 -2.32 1.88 -23.14
C ARG A 110 -3.06 2.73 -22.11
N THR A 111 -2.55 3.91 -21.79
CA THR A 111 -3.20 4.83 -20.84
C THR A 111 -4.57 5.28 -21.36
N ALA A 112 -4.65 5.63 -22.65
CA ALA A 112 -5.92 6.00 -23.28
C ALA A 112 -6.91 4.83 -23.29
N ASP A 113 -6.46 3.61 -23.60
CA ASP A 113 -7.30 2.40 -23.57
C ASP A 113 -7.84 2.10 -22.17
N THR A 114 -6.97 2.17 -21.15
CA THR A 114 -7.36 2.02 -19.75
C THR A 114 -8.37 3.09 -19.33
N ALA A 115 -8.20 4.35 -19.77
CA ALA A 115 -9.16 5.43 -19.53
C ALA A 115 -10.51 5.17 -20.24
N VAL A 116 -10.52 4.73 -21.50
CA VAL A 116 -11.74 4.35 -22.24
C VAL A 116 -12.54 3.30 -21.47
N ARG A 117 -11.85 2.25 -21.01
CA ARG A 117 -12.47 1.17 -20.25
C ARG A 117 -13.02 1.69 -18.92
N LEU A 118 -12.24 2.46 -18.16
CA LEU A 118 -12.69 3.05 -16.91
C LEU A 118 -13.94 3.93 -17.10
N PHE A 119 -13.93 4.82 -18.09
CA PHE A 119 -15.08 5.67 -18.41
C PHE A 119 -16.32 4.85 -18.79
N SER A 120 -16.13 3.74 -19.51
CA SER A 120 -17.21 2.80 -19.80
C SER A 120 -17.82 2.18 -18.54
N PHE A 121 -16.99 1.83 -17.53
CA PHE A 121 -17.47 1.25 -16.27
C PHE A 121 -18.23 2.25 -15.40
N ILE A 122 -17.78 3.50 -15.35
CA ILE A 122 -18.41 4.53 -14.51
C ILE A 122 -19.60 5.22 -15.18
N GLY A 123 -19.84 4.92 -16.46
CA GLY A 123 -20.94 5.46 -17.27
C GLY A 123 -20.70 6.87 -17.80
N ASP A 124 -19.44 7.30 -17.94
CA ASP A 124 -19.09 8.61 -18.49
C ASP A 124 -18.88 8.53 -20.01
N GLY A 125 -19.96 8.77 -20.77
CA GLY A 125 -19.91 8.73 -22.23
C GLY A 125 -19.02 9.81 -22.85
N ALA A 126 -18.99 11.01 -22.27
CA ALA A 126 -18.24 12.15 -22.80
C ALA A 126 -16.74 11.98 -22.57
N GLY A 127 -16.33 11.54 -21.36
CA GLY A 127 -14.95 11.17 -21.08
C GLY A 127 -14.48 10.00 -21.95
N ARG A 128 -15.34 8.99 -22.14
CA ARG A 128 -15.04 7.83 -23.00
C ARG A 128 -14.75 8.24 -24.44
N GLU A 129 -15.57 9.10 -25.03
CA GLU A 129 -15.38 9.57 -26.40
C GLU A 129 -14.07 10.34 -26.58
N GLN A 130 -13.72 11.21 -25.62
CA GLN A 130 -12.44 11.94 -25.66
C GLN A 130 -11.25 10.99 -25.49
N ALA A 131 -11.34 10.00 -24.59
CA ALA A 131 -10.31 8.98 -24.42
C ALA A 131 -10.13 8.12 -25.70
N GLU A 132 -11.23 7.81 -26.40
CA GLU A 132 -11.20 7.10 -27.69
C GLU A 132 -10.46 7.87 -28.79
N GLN A 133 -10.62 9.19 -28.82
CA GLN A 133 -9.87 10.05 -29.74
C GLN A 133 -8.37 9.99 -29.46
N PHE A 134 -7.96 10.07 -28.19
CA PHE A 134 -6.55 9.89 -27.82
C PHE A 134 -6.02 8.50 -28.17
N ARG A 135 -6.82 7.45 -27.92
CA ARG A 135 -6.47 6.06 -28.24
C ARG A 135 -6.24 5.86 -29.73
N SER A 136 -7.14 6.36 -30.56
CA SER A 136 -7.05 6.28 -32.02
C SER A 136 -5.87 7.10 -32.57
N SER A 137 -5.63 8.29 -32.03
CA SER A 137 -4.46 9.09 -32.39
C SER A 137 -3.15 8.37 -32.05
N ALA A 138 -3.04 7.77 -30.86
CA ALA A 138 -1.85 7.03 -30.46
C ALA A 138 -1.65 5.76 -31.32
N LEU A 139 -2.73 5.08 -31.69
CA LEU A 139 -2.68 3.92 -32.58
C LEU A 139 -2.17 4.31 -33.98
N ALA A 140 -2.58 5.45 -34.51
CA ALA A 140 -2.11 5.95 -35.80
C ALA A 140 -0.59 6.26 -35.78
N GLU A 141 -0.10 6.86 -34.70
CA GLU A 141 1.34 7.12 -34.48
C GLU A 141 2.14 5.82 -34.37
N LEU A 142 1.62 4.84 -33.63
CA LEU A 142 2.22 3.49 -33.55
C LEU A 142 2.27 2.81 -34.92
N ALA A 143 1.16 2.85 -35.68
CA ALA A 143 1.09 2.27 -37.01
C ALA A 143 2.05 2.97 -38.00
N GLY A 144 2.23 4.29 -37.87
CA GLY A 144 3.18 5.07 -38.67
C GLY A 144 4.65 4.72 -38.36
N ALA A 145 4.96 4.46 -37.09
CA ALA A 145 6.29 4.00 -36.65
C ALA A 145 6.59 2.55 -37.06
N LEU A 146 5.55 1.73 -37.23
CA LEU A 146 5.60 0.32 -37.54
C LEU A 146 5.32 0.07 -39.03
N LYS A 147 6.30 0.32 -39.92
CA LYS A 147 6.39 -0.43 -41.18
C LYS A 147 6.75 -1.89 -40.87
N LEU A 148 5.80 -2.65 -40.34
CA LEU A 148 6.05 -4.01 -39.85
C LEU A 148 5.80 -5.06 -40.95
N PRO A 149 6.75 -5.99 -41.16
CA PRO A 149 6.43 -7.36 -41.54
C PRO A 149 5.69 -8.04 -40.39
N LYS A 150 4.78 -8.95 -40.75
CA LYS A 150 3.95 -9.72 -39.82
C LYS A 150 4.81 -10.49 -38.81
N SER A 151 4.55 -10.27 -37.52
CA SER A 151 5.09 -11.06 -36.43
C SER A 151 4.22 -12.29 -36.20
N ASP A 152 4.86 -13.46 -36.14
CA ASP A 152 4.24 -14.75 -35.85
C ASP A 152 3.42 -14.76 -34.54
N GLU A 153 2.28 -15.43 -34.64
CA GLU A 153 1.18 -15.64 -33.68
C GLU A 153 1.57 -16.44 -32.40
N SER A 154 2.86 -16.68 -32.14
CA SER A 154 3.29 -17.82 -31.29
C SER A 154 3.63 -17.52 -29.82
N LEU A 155 3.38 -16.30 -29.31
CA LEU A 155 3.83 -15.92 -27.95
C LEU A 155 2.72 -15.58 -26.93
N ARG A 156 1.44 -15.75 -27.29
CA ARG A 156 0.31 -15.31 -26.43
C ARG A 156 -0.35 -16.40 -25.57
N GLN A 157 0.11 -17.65 -25.61
CA GLN A 157 -0.56 -18.77 -24.92
C GLN A 157 0.17 -19.35 -23.69
N ALA A 158 1.13 -18.63 -23.09
CA ALA A 158 1.89 -19.14 -21.94
C ALA A 158 1.63 -18.43 -20.59
N ALA A 159 0.63 -17.55 -20.48
CA ALA A 159 0.41 -16.71 -19.29
C ALA A 159 -0.85 -17.06 -18.48
N GLU A 160 -1.32 -18.30 -18.57
CA GLU A 160 -2.33 -18.84 -17.64
C GLU A 160 -1.82 -20.15 -17.03
N ARG A 161 -1.26 -20.07 -15.83
CA ARG A 161 -1.28 -21.17 -14.85
C ARG A 161 -0.94 -20.70 -13.43
N GLN A 162 -2.00 -20.65 -12.62
CA GLN A 162 -2.11 -21.06 -11.22
C GLN A 162 -1.13 -20.44 -10.19
N ALA A 163 -1.68 -19.53 -9.38
CA ALA A 163 -1.16 -19.25 -8.04
C ALA A 163 -1.76 -20.28 -7.06
N GLU A 164 -0.93 -21.17 -6.51
CA GLU A 164 -1.26 -21.94 -5.31
C GLU A 164 -1.15 -21.05 -4.06
N ALA A 165 -2.12 -21.21 -3.15
CA ALA A 165 -2.12 -20.59 -1.83
C ALA A 165 -1.06 -21.26 -0.92
N PRO A 166 -0.48 -20.54 0.06
CA PRO A 166 0.50 -21.12 0.97
C PRO A 166 -0.12 -22.16 1.93
N GLU A 167 0.52 -23.34 2.01
CA GLU A 167 0.27 -24.37 3.04
C GLU A 167 0.79 -23.89 4.42
N ASP A 168 0.03 -23.07 5.15
CA ASP A 168 -0.01 -23.06 6.63
C ASP A 168 -1.15 -22.18 7.21
N ALA A 169 -2.34 -22.13 6.57
CA ALA A 169 -3.49 -21.35 7.05
C ALA A 169 -4.49 -22.22 7.84
N ASP A 170 -4.63 -21.95 9.15
CA ASP A 170 -5.71 -22.49 10.01
C ASP A 170 -6.90 -21.50 10.01
N PRO A 171 -8.05 -21.84 9.41
CA PRO A 171 -9.21 -20.95 9.28
C PRO A 171 -10.00 -20.72 10.58
N THR A 172 -9.54 -21.25 11.73
CA THR A 172 -10.25 -21.11 13.02
C THR A 172 -9.71 -20.00 13.94
N VAL A 173 -8.78 -19.16 13.47
CA VAL A 173 -8.13 -18.12 14.30
C VAL A 173 -8.50 -16.74 13.80
N VAL A 174 -9.46 -16.12 14.47
CA VAL A 174 -9.85 -14.73 14.27
C VAL A 174 -9.19 -13.92 15.39
N PRO A 175 -8.55 -12.77 15.11
CA PRO A 175 -8.04 -11.89 16.16
C PRO A 175 -9.18 -11.52 17.14
N SER A 176 -8.88 -11.47 18.43
CA SER A 176 -9.85 -11.03 19.45
C SER A 176 -10.40 -9.64 19.11
N GLU A 177 -11.71 -9.42 19.23
CA GLU A 177 -12.39 -8.14 18.92
C GLU A 177 -11.76 -6.91 19.62
N LYS A 178 -11.07 -7.13 20.74
CA LYS A 178 -10.40 -6.06 21.49
C LYS A 178 -9.11 -5.58 20.81
N MET A 179 -8.47 -6.43 20.01
CA MET A 179 -7.22 -6.13 19.31
C MET A 179 -7.45 -5.50 17.93
N THR A 180 -8.70 -5.53 17.45
CA THR A 180 -9.13 -4.86 16.21
C THR A 180 -9.65 -3.44 16.44
N ARG A 181 -9.63 -2.94 17.68
CA ARG A 181 -10.07 -1.57 18.04
C ARG A 181 -8.93 -0.75 18.65
N ARG A 182 -8.98 0.57 18.47
CA ARG A 182 -8.12 1.57 19.09
C ARG A 182 -8.64 1.92 20.47
N THR A 183 -7.72 2.26 21.36
CA THR A 183 -8.02 2.74 22.72
C THR A 183 -8.26 4.24 22.77
N ASN A 184 -7.79 5.02 21.78
CA ASN A 184 -8.05 6.44 21.62
C ASN A 184 -8.44 6.76 20.16
N SER A 185 -9.64 7.31 19.95
CA SER A 185 -10.13 7.67 18.62
C SER A 185 -9.93 9.14 18.32
N GLU A 186 -8.85 9.44 17.60
CA GLU A 186 -8.64 10.77 17.04
C GLU A 186 -9.10 10.91 15.58
N THR A 187 -9.81 9.91 15.04
CA THR A 187 -10.23 9.82 13.64
C THR A 187 -11.75 9.65 13.55
N GLN A 188 -12.50 10.75 13.57
CA GLN A 188 -13.97 10.73 13.68
C GLN A 188 -14.67 10.07 12.47
N LEU A 189 -14.03 10.04 11.29
CA LEU A 189 -14.63 9.53 10.05
C LEU A 189 -14.41 8.03 9.81
N LEU A 190 -13.36 7.42 10.37
CA LEU A 190 -13.03 6.01 10.14
C LEU A 190 -13.50 5.08 11.28
N GLY A 191 -14.00 5.65 12.39
CA GLY A 191 -14.37 4.92 13.60
C GLY A 191 -13.17 4.43 14.40
N ASP A 192 -13.44 3.57 15.39
CA ASP A 192 -12.45 3.11 16.38
C ASP A 192 -11.68 1.86 15.91
N GLU A 193 -12.00 1.29 14.74
CA GLU A 193 -11.38 0.05 14.27
C GLU A 193 -9.96 0.29 13.71
N ARG A 194 -9.04 -0.63 14.03
CA ARG A 194 -7.70 -0.68 13.43
C ARG A 194 -7.79 -1.16 11.99
N LEU A 195 -6.99 -0.56 11.12
CA LEU A 195 -6.92 -0.99 9.72
C LEU A 195 -6.24 -2.37 9.64
N PRO A 196 -6.89 -3.38 9.03
CA PRO A 196 -6.25 -4.68 8.81
C PRO A 196 -5.14 -4.58 7.76
N PHE A 197 -4.31 -5.62 7.68
CA PHE A 197 -3.33 -5.74 6.60
C PHE A 197 -4.03 -6.02 5.26
N GLU A 198 -3.60 -5.32 4.20
CA GLU A 198 -4.11 -5.51 2.84
C GLU A 198 -2.96 -5.82 1.90
N PRO A 199 -2.95 -7.01 1.25
CA PRO A 199 -1.92 -7.34 0.28
C PRO A 199 -2.11 -6.54 -1.02
N TRP A 200 -1.01 -6.03 -1.55
CA TRP A 200 -0.90 -5.42 -2.87
C TRP A 200 -1.41 -6.36 -3.95
N GLN A 201 -2.34 -5.86 -4.75
CA GLN A 201 -2.87 -6.59 -5.90
C GLN A 201 -1.94 -6.36 -7.09
N VAL A 202 -1.21 -7.41 -7.48
CA VAL A 202 -0.26 -7.34 -8.59
C VAL A 202 -0.99 -6.92 -9.87
N THR A 203 -0.56 -5.79 -10.43
CA THR A 203 -1.00 -5.29 -11.72
C THR A 203 0.18 -5.33 -12.69
N VAL A 204 0.01 -5.97 -13.85
CA VAL A 204 1.08 -6.12 -14.84
C VAL A 204 1.24 -4.82 -15.64
N ILE A 205 2.30 -4.06 -15.35
CA ILE A 205 2.54 -2.70 -15.88
C ILE A 205 3.59 -2.71 -17.01
N GLY A 206 4.31 -3.82 -17.17
CA GLY A 206 5.29 -4.01 -18.22
C GLY A 206 5.68 -5.48 -18.33
N ASP A 207 6.62 -5.75 -19.22
CA ASP A 207 7.18 -7.09 -19.41
C ASP A 207 8.59 -7.20 -18.81
N GLN A 208 9.15 -8.41 -18.93
CA GLN A 208 10.49 -8.73 -18.45
C GLN A 208 11.59 -7.84 -19.07
N SER A 209 11.40 -7.28 -20.27
CA SER A 209 12.41 -6.48 -20.96
C SER A 209 12.81 -5.24 -20.17
N VAL A 210 11.88 -4.68 -19.36
CA VAL A 210 12.15 -3.57 -18.45
C VAL A 210 13.19 -3.98 -17.40
N LEU A 211 13.04 -5.17 -16.81
CA LEU A 211 13.95 -5.68 -15.79
C LEU A 211 15.31 -6.09 -16.36
N ASP A 212 15.34 -6.59 -17.59
CA ASP A 212 16.59 -6.91 -18.28
C ASP A 212 17.35 -5.62 -18.66
N ALA A 213 16.64 -4.52 -18.89
CA ALA A 213 17.19 -3.20 -19.15
C ALA A 213 17.53 -2.37 -17.89
N LEU A 214 17.41 -2.93 -16.68
CA LEU A 214 17.55 -2.21 -15.39
C LEU A 214 18.80 -1.31 -15.22
N PRO A 215 19.96 -1.56 -15.84
CA PRO A 215 21.06 -0.60 -15.79
C PRO A 215 20.73 0.78 -16.42
N LYS A 216 19.81 0.83 -17.38
CA LYS A 216 19.40 2.03 -18.12
C LYS A 216 18.50 2.93 -17.27
N LYS A 217 18.61 4.25 -17.44
CA LYS A 217 17.85 5.25 -16.68
C LYS A 217 16.34 5.03 -16.72
N TRP A 218 15.77 4.90 -17.92
CA TRP A 218 14.33 4.69 -18.12
C TRP A 218 13.80 3.44 -17.40
N ALA A 219 14.58 2.36 -17.34
CA ALA A 219 14.18 1.12 -16.70
C ALA A 219 14.22 1.24 -15.17
N LYS A 220 15.22 1.95 -14.62
CA LYS A 220 15.28 2.28 -13.18
C LYS A 220 14.08 3.10 -12.77
N GLU A 221 13.72 4.10 -13.56
CA GLU A 221 12.57 4.97 -13.32
C GLU A 221 11.27 4.16 -13.29
N ARG A 222 11.01 3.34 -14.31
CA ARG A 222 9.84 2.44 -14.34
C ARG A 222 9.75 1.52 -13.12
N VAL A 223 10.88 0.92 -12.72
CA VAL A 223 10.92 0.03 -11.55
C VAL A 223 10.69 0.81 -10.25
N ARG A 224 11.25 2.02 -10.12
CA ARG A 224 11.08 2.86 -8.93
C ARG A 224 9.64 3.36 -8.77
N ALA A 225 8.93 3.65 -9.85
CA ALA A 225 7.52 4.03 -9.80
C ALA A 225 6.66 2.90 -9.20
N VAL A 226 6.91 1.65 -9.60
CA VAL A 226 6.22 0.48 -9.03
C VAL A 226 6.61 0.24 -7.57
N ILE A 227 7.90 0.41 -7.24
CA ILE A 227 8.39 0.32 -5.85
C ILE A 227 7.68 1.32 -4.94
N ALA A 228 7.59 2.60 -5.36
CA ALA A 228 6.96 3.65 -4.57
C ALA A 228 5.50 3.32 -4.27
N GLU A 229 4.77 2.80 -5.26
CA GLU A 229 3.36 2.42 -5.10
C GLU A 229 3.15 1.20 -4.18
N ILE A 230 4.01 0.18 -4.29
CA ILE A 230 3.94 -0.98 -3.39
C ILE A 230 4.29 -0.57 -1.96
N ILE A 231 5.33 0.25 -1.77
CA ILE A 231 5.73 0.75 -0.44
C ILE A 231 4.61 1.60 0.16
N GLU A 232 4.00 2.49 -0.62
CA GLU A 232 2.90 3.34 -0.16
C GLU A 232 1.68 2.53 0.31
N ALA A 233 1.41 1.40 -0.35
CA ALA A 233 0.30 0.50 -0.05
C ALA A 233 0.59 -0.46 1.12
N GLU A 234 1.71 -1.19 1.09
CA GLU A 234 2.02 -2.27 2.06
C GLU A 234 3.00 -1.86 3.16
N GLY A 235 3.62 -0.69 3.08
CA GLY A 235 4.62 -0.23 4.04
C GLY A 235 4.13 -0.23 5.50
N PRO A 236 4.97 -0.64 6.48
CA PRO A 236 6.29 -1.26 6.33
C PRO A 236 6.24 -2.64 5.66
N ILE A 237 7.14 -2.87 4.69
CA ILE A 237 7.20 -4.09 3.87
C ILE A 237 8.61 -4.71 3.86
N LEU A 238 8.70 -6.05 3.96
CA LEU A 238 9.99 -6.75 3.85
C LEU A 238 10.59 -6.60 2.45
N ASP A 239 11.89 -6.33 2.35
CA ASP A 239 12.62 -6.13 1.10
C ASP A 239 12.42 -7.28 0.08
N ASP A 240 12.43 -8.53 0.53
CA ASP A 240 12.22 -9.72 -0.30
C ASP A 240 10.78 -9.83 -0.83
N ARG A 241 9.79 -9.45 -0.02
CA ARG A 241 8.37 -9.39 -0.41
C ARG A 241 8.16 -8.32 -1.47
N LEU A 242 8.68 -7.10 -1.23
CA LEU A 242 8.67 -6.01 -2.22
C LEU A 242 9.28 -6.48 -3.55
N ALA A 243 10.47 -7.07 -3.50
CA ALA A 243 11.15 -7.53 -4.70
C ALA A 243 10.30 -8.55 -5.46
N THR A 244 9.64 -9.48 -4.76
CA THR A 244 8.75 -10.47 -5.37
C THR A 244 7.55 -9.82 -6.05
N LEU A 245 6.90 -8.86 -5.41
CA LEU A 245 5.76 -8.12 -5.97
C LEU A 245 6.17 -7.32 -7.22
N VAL A 246 7.32 -6.64 -7.19
CA VAL A 246 7.86 -5.93 -8.35
C VAL A 246 8.11 -6.88 -9.52
N LEU A 247 8.74 -8.04 -9.29
CA LEU A 247 8.99 -9.03 -10.35
C LEU A 247 7.68 -9.49 -11.01
N ARG A 248 6.65 -9.75 -10.21
CA ARG A 248 5.32 -10.16 -10.70
C ARG A 248 4.63 -9.04 -11.50
N SER A 249 4.78 -7.78 -11.09
CA SER A 249 4.26 -6.62 -11.83
C SER A 249 4.90 -6.42 -13.23
N PHE A 250 6.03 -7.07 -13.50
CA PHE A 250 6.68 -7.14 -14.81
C PHE A 250 6.53 -8.51 -15.50
N GLY A 251 5.52 -9.29 -15.10
CA GLY A 251 5.18 -10.56 -15.75
C GLY A 251 6.10 -11.74 -15.41
N MET A 252 6.86 -11.67 -14.31
CA MET A 252 7.73 -12.76 -13.90
C MET A 252 7.21 -13.49 -12.67
N GLU A 253 6.91 -14.78 -12.84
CA GLU A 253 6.51 -15.67 -11.75
C GLU A 253 7.72 -16.17 -10.95
N LYS A 254 8.84 -16.42 -11.63
CA LYS A 254 10.06 -16.94 -11.00
C LYS A 254 10.89 -15.83 -10.39
N SER A 255 11.22 -16.02 -9.11
CA SER A 255 12.05 -15.08 -8.37
C SER A 255 13.53 -15.53 -8.37
N TYR A 256 14.40 -14.70 -8.93
CA TYR A 256 15.84 -14.97 -8.99
C TYR A 256 16.59 -14.04 -8.03
N ALA A 257 17.42 -14.61 -7.14
CA ALA A 257 18.11 -13.86 -6.07
C ALA A 257 18.93 -12.67 -6.58
N ALA A 258 19.61 -12.81 -7.72
CA ALA A 258 20.39 -11.73 -8.31
C ALA A 258 19.51 -10.55 -8.78
N ARG A 259 18.32 -10.83 -9.30
CA ARG A 259 17.36 -9.77 -9.71
C ARG A 259 16.73 -9.11 -8.49
N LYS A 260 16.35 -9.89 -7.46
CA LYS A 260 15.85 -9.35 -6.18
C LYS A 260 16.83 -8.34 -5.58
N LYS A 261 18.12 -8.68 -5.49
CA LYS A 261 19.16 -7.76 -4.99
C LYS A 261 19.19 -6.42 -5.74
N LYS A 262 19.04 -6.43 -7.07
CA LYS A 262 19.03 -5.20 -7.87
C LYS A 262 17.78 -4.36 -7.62
N ILE A 263 16.62 -5.00 -7.41
CA ILE A 263 15.36 -4.31 -7.09
C ILE A 263 15.43 -3.71 -5.68
N ILE A 264 15.92 -4.46 -4.70
CA ILE A 264 16.13 -3.99 -3.33
C ILE A 264 17.07 -2.78 -3.32
N TYR A 265 18.15 -2.83 -4.12
CA TYR A 265 19.02 -1.67 -4.31
C TYR A 265 18.30 -0.48 -4.95
N GLN A 266 17.38 -0.70 -5.90
CA GLN A 266 16.56 0.41 -6.43
C GLN A 266 15.62 1.00 -5.37
N ALA A 267 15.10 0.17 -4.47
CA ALA A 267 14.23 0.62 -3.39
C ALA A 267 14.99 1.50 -2.39
N SER A 268 16.20 1.10 -1.97
CA SER A 268 17.00 1.89 -1.02
C SER A 268 17.44 3.25 -1.56
N VAL A 269 17.55 3.40 -2.89
CA VAL A 269 17.87 4.69 -3.53
C VAL A 269 16.65 5.48 -3.99
N SER A 270 15.43 4.96 -3.77
CA SER A 270 14.17 5.60 -4.20
C SER A 270 13.61 6.61 -3.18
N GLY A 271 14.28 6.78 -2.03
CA GLY A 271 13.85 7.67 -0.94
C GLY A 271 13.10 6.95 0.19
N ALA A 272 12.76 5.67 0.02
CA ALA A 272 12.25 4.84 1.11
C ALA A 272 13.33 4.57 2.16
N TYR A 273 12.94 4.56 3.43
CA TYR A 273 13.85 4.23 4.53
C TYR A 273 13.91 2.72 4.73
N LEU A 274 15.11 2.14 4.64
CA LEU A 274 15.37 0.73 4.92
C LEU A 274 15.92 0.60 6.35
N ASP A 275 15.18 -0.11 7.21
CA ASP A 275 15.61 -0.35 8.59
C ASP A 275 16.58 -1.53 8.74
N GLU A 276 17.13 -1.70 9.93
CA GLU A 276 18.07 -2.79 10.26
C GLU A 276 17.47 -4.19 10.11
N SER A 277 16.13 -4.29 10.19
CA SER A 277 15.37 -5.53 10.03
C SER A 277 14.98 -5.79 8.56
N LYS A 278 15.47 -4.96 7.62
CA LYS A 278 15.22 -5.03 6.17
C LYS A 278 13.79 -4.70 5.76
N PHE A 279 13.07 -3.94 6.57
CA PHE A 279 11.77 -3.40 6.20
C PHE A 279 11.93 -2.02 5.57
N LEU A 280 11.18 -1.81 4.49
CA LEU A 280 11.10 -0.55 3.76
C LEU A 280 9.88 0.23 4.24
N TRP A 281 10.13 1.48 4.61
CA TRP A 281 9.14 2.41 5.13
C TRP A 281 8.85 3.52 4.10
N PRO A 282 7.56 3.85 3.88
CA PRO A 282 7.14 5.09 3.23
C PRO A 282 7.82 6.31 3.84
N ALA A 283 8.15 7.30 3.00
CA ALA A 283 8.85 8.51 3.44
C ALA A 283 8.03 9.35 4.45
N GLU A 284 6.71 9.17 4.44
CA GLU A 284 5.75 9.85 5.29
C GLU A 284 5.56 9.21 6.67
N MET A 285 6.18 8.05 6.92
CA MET A 285 6.13 7.37 8.21
C MET A 285 7.48 7.41 8.88
N ASP A 286 7.51 7.85 10.12
CA ASP A 286 8.68 7.77 10.98
C ASP A 286 8.64 6.45 11.79
N PRO A 287 9.57 5.51 11.53
CA PRO A 287 9.62 4.22 12.23
C PRO A 287 9.74 4.36 13.75
N GLU A 288 10.34 5.45 14.24
CA GLU A 288 10.61 5.63 15.67
C GLU A 288 9.38 6.08 16.45
N THR A 289 8.51 6.88 15.83
CA THR A 289 7.27 7.36 16.45
C THR A 289 6.05 6.51 16.11
N TRP A 290 6.15 5.61 15.13
CA TRP A 290 5.05 4.76 14.70
C TRP A 290 4.67 3.69 15.75
N THR A 291 3.44 3.75 16.23
CA THR A 291 2.87 2.89 17.30
C THR A 291 1.70 2.02 16.84
N GLU A 292 1.34 2.07 15.56
CA GLU A 292 0.26 1.27 14.99
C GLU A 292 0.70 -0.19 14.73
N PHE A 293 -0.26 -1.06 14.48
CA PHE A 293 -0.02 -2.40 13.94
C PHE A 293 -1.26 -2.84 13.16
N ARG A 294 -1.06 -3.75 12.19
CA ARG A 294 -2.13 -4.22 11.31
C ARG A 294 -2.47 -5.67 11.65
N PRO A 295 -3.57 -5.93 12.39
CA PRO A 295 -4.04 -7.27 12.64
C PRO A 295 -4.33 -8.00 11.33
N SER A 296 -4.15 -9.31 11.34
CA SER A 296 -4.45 -10.17 10.20
C SER A 296 -5.04 -11.47 10.71
N ASP A 297 -6.06 -11.96 10.03
CA ASP A 297 -6.59 -13.29 10.31
C ASP A 297 -5.70 -14.39 9.68
N GLY A 298 -6.05 -15.66 9.96
CA GLY A 298 -5.34 -16.81 9.41
C GLY A 298 -5.36 -16.91 7.87
N THR A 299 -6.28 -16.22 7.20
CA THR A 299 -6.50 -16.29 5.75
C THR A 299 -5.73 -15.24 4.96
N ALA A 300 -5.20 -14.22 5.63
CA ALA A 300 -4.40 -13.18 5.01
C ALA A 300 -3.09 -13.74 4.43
N ASP A 301 -2.76 -13.35 3.19
CA ASP A 301 -1.49 -13.65 2.51
C ASP A 301 -0.34 -12.79 3.07
N ARG A 302 -0.04 -13.03 4.35
CA ARG A 302 1.01 -12.36 5.11
C ARG A 302 1.69 -13.36 6.04
N PRO A 303 2.79 -13.99 5.61
CA PRO A 303 3.63 -14.82 6.49
C PRO A 303 4.06 -14.04 7.73
N PHE A 304 4.12 -14.70 8.89
CA PHE A 304 4.46 -14.03 10.16
C PHE A 304 5.85 -13.39 10.15
N LEU A 305 6.80 -14.00 9.44
CA LEU A 305 8.16 -13.48 9.28
C LEU A 305 8.25 -12.24 8.36
N GLU A 306 7.17 -11.94 7.63
CA GLU A 306 7.03 -10.73 6.80
C GLU A 306 6.31 -9.59 7.54
N ILE A 307 6.04 -9.78 8.83
CA ILE A 307 5.51 -8.72 9.71
C ILE A 307 6.70 -7.98 10.31
N SER A 308 6.66 -6.64 10.30
CA SER A 308 7.78 -5.87 10.86
C SER A 308 7.95 -6.15 12.36
N PRO A 309 9.20 -6.25 12.87
CA PRO A 309 9.42 -6.33 14.32
C PRO A 309 8.77 -5.16 15.07
N ARG A 310 8.68 -3.98 14.44
CA ARG A 310 7.97 -2.83 15.00
C ARG A 310 6.48 -3.10 15.21
N GLU A 311 5.79 -3.68 14.24
CA GLU A 311 4.38 -4.12 14.38
C GLU A 311 4.21 -5.12 15.51
N ILE A 312 5.11 -6.09 15.62
CA ILE A 312 5.08 -7.11 16.69
C ILE A 312 5.24 -6.45 18.06
N GLY A 313 6.20 -5.52 18.19
CA GLY A 313 6.41 -4.77 19.43
C GLY A 313 5.22 -3.88 19.79
N ASN A 314 4.58 -3.25 18.80
CA ASN A 314 3.38 -2.44 19.02
C ASN A 314 2.17 -3.29 19.45
N ALA A 315 1.97 -4.45 18.82
CA ALA A 315 0.95 -5.41 19.24
C ALA A 315 1.19 -5.90 20.68
N ALA A 316 2.45 -6.17 21.04
CA ALA A 316 2.82 -6.58 22.40
C ALA A 316 2.46 -5.52 23.45
N VAL A 317 2.74 -4.24 23.17
CA VAL A 317 2.36 -3.12 24.04
C VAL A 317 0.83 -3.07 24.20
N ALA A 318 0.07 -3.20 23.11
CA ALA A 318 -1.39 -3.20 23.17
C ALA A 318 -1.96 -4.39 23.97
N VAL A 319 -1.37 -5.58 23.86
CA VAL A 319 -1.72 -6.74 24.70
C VAL A 319 -1.51 -6.43 26.18
N MET A 320 -0.41 -5.77 26.54
CA MET A 320 -0.12 -5.40 27.92
C MET A 320 -1.02 -4.27 28.44
N GLU A 321 -1.41 -3.32 27.59
CA GLU A 321 -2.38 -2.28 27.97
C GLU A 321 -3.74 -2.88 28.34
N LEU A 322 -4.15 -3.97 27.69
CA LEU A 322 -5.42 -4.65 27.95
C LEU A 322 -5.38 -5.57 29.19
N ASN A 323 -4.26 -6.27 29.41
CA ASN A 323 -4.19 -7.36 30.38
C ASN A 323 -3.29 -7.05 31.59
N GLY A 324 -2.49 -5.98 31.55
CA GLY A 324 -1.48 -5.69 32.54
C GLY A 324 -0.27 -6.62 32.45
N ARG A 325 0.25 -7.04 33.61
CA ARG A 325 1.41 -7.95 33.71
C ARG A 325 0.97 -9.37 33.35
N LEU A 326 1.67 -10.01 32.42
CA LEU A 326 1.39 -11.38 31.99
C LEU A 326 2.67 -12.25 31.96
N PRO A 327 2.54 -13.57 32.11
CA PRO A 327 3.61 -14.50 31.77
C PRO A 327 4.06 -14.34 30.32
N ARG A 328 5.36 -14.54 30.08
CA ARG A 328 5.96 -14.42 28.74
C ARG A 328 5.29 -15.33 27.71
N ALA A 329 4.99 -16.56 28.11
CA ALA A 329 4.32 -17.54 27.26
C ALA A 329 2.91 -17.08 26.84
N ASP A 330 2.20 -16.33 27.68
CA ASP A 330 0.85 -15.85 27.38
C ASP A 330 0.91 -14.64 26.44
N LEU A 331 1.86 -13.73 26.67
CA LEU A 331 2.15 -12.63 25.74
C LEU A 331 2.48 -13.15 24.33
N ASP A 332 3.34 -14.18 24.22
CA ASP A 332 3.67 -14.79 22.93
C ASP A 332 2.44 -15.38 22.22
N ALA A 333 1.54 -16.02 22.97
CA ALA A 333 0.28 -16.56 22.42
C ALA A 333 -0.61 -15.44 21.89
N GLU A 334 -0.82 -14.39 22.69
CA GLU A 334 -1.75 -13.31 22.35
C GLU A 334 -1.26 -12.49 21.14
N VAL A 335 0.06 -12.22 21.08
CA VAL A 335 0.68 -11.54 19.95
C VAL A 335 0.60 -12.39 18.69
N LEU A 336 0.89 -13.70 18.77
CA LEU A 336 0.72 -14.59 17.61
C LEU A 336 -0.75 -14.65 17.14
N SER A 337 -1.69 -14.70 18.09
CA SER A 337 -3.11 -14.72 17.79
C SER A 337 -3.61 -13.44 17.12
N THR A 338 -3.00 -12.29 17.44
CA THR A 338 -3.29 -10.99 16.81
C THR A 338 -3.02 -11.01 15.29
N PHE A 339 -2.08 -11.86 14.87
CA PHE A 339 -1.70 -12.05 13.46
C PHE A 339 -2.19 -13.39 12.90
N GLY A 340 -3.18 -14.03 13.53
CA GLY A 340 -3.81 -15.25 13.02
C GLY A 340 -2.87 -16.46 13.04
N ARG A 341 -1.95 -16.54 14.01
CA ARG A 341 -1.01 -17.66 14.17
C ARG A 341 -1.17 -18.28 15.55
N LYS A 342 -1.05 -19.61 15.61
CA LYS A 342 -0.99 -20.39 16.87
C LYS A 342 0.35 -21.12 17.04
N ARG A 343 1.07 -21.37 15.94
CA ARG A 343 2.28 -22.19 15.90
C ARG A 343 3.47 -21.44 16.51
N ARG A 344 4.23 -22.09 17.38
CA ARG A 344 5.46 -21.57 17.99
C ARG A 344 6.70 -22.24 17.42
N THR A 345 7.11 -21.84 16.23
CA THR A 345 8.38 -22.32 15.66
C THR A 345 9.56 -21.54 16.23
N LYS A 346 10.77 -22.11 16.19
CA LYS A 346 12.00 -21.40 16.59
C LYS A 346 12.19 -20.09 15.81
N ALA A 347 11.78 -20.06 14.54
CA ALA A 347 11.83 -18.86 13.72
C ALA A 347 10.84 -17.79 14.24
N PHE A 348 9.63 -18.17 14.61
CA PHE A 348 8.62 -17.24 15.14
C PHE A 348 9.04 -16.68 16.49
N LEU A 349 9.56 -17.52 17.39
CA LEU A 349 10.07 -17.06 18.69
C LEU A 349 11.21 -16.05 18.51
N LYS A 350 12.17 -16.33 17.60
CA LYS A 350 13.24 -15.38 17.29
C LYS A 350 12.70 -14.05 16.74
N HIS A 351 11.64 -14.10 15.94
CA HIS A 351 11.00 -12.92 15.36
C HIS A 351 10.21 -12.11 16.39
N LEU A 352 9.51 -12.79 17.30
CA LEU A 352 8.89 -12.21 18.48
C LEU A 352 9.93 -11.47 19.33
N GLU A 353 11.04 -12.13 19.67
CA GLU A 353 12.16 -11.51 20.39
C GLU A 353 12.69 -10.24 19.71
N ALA A 354 12.77 -10.22 18.38
CA ALA A 354 13.16 -9.01 17.66
C ALA A 354 12.15 -7.87 17.89
N GLY A 355 10.84 -8.17 17.84
CA GLY A 355 9.81 -7.16 18.07
C GLY A 355 9.76 -6.65 19.51
N TYR A 356 9.93 -7.53 20.49
CA TYR A 356 10.01 -7.12 21.89
C TYR A 356 11.24 -6.27 22.19
N ARG A 357 12.38 -6.57 21.56
CA ARG A 357 13.59 -5.73 21.66
C ARG A 357 13.34 -4.31 21.12
N VAL A 358 12.58 -4.18 20.04
CA VAL A 358 12.19 -2.86 19.51
C VAL A 358 11.32 -2.10 20.52
N ALA A 359 10.32 -2.76 21.12
CA ALA A 359 9.47 -2.13 22.14
C ALA A 359 10.22 -1.79 23.44
N LEU A 360 11.20 -2.63 23.83
CA LEU A 360 12.11 -2.40 24.96
C LEU A 360 13.04 -1.21 24.69
N GLY A 361 13.64 -1.14 23.50
CA GLY A 361 14.49 -0.01 23.09
C GLY A 361 13.74 1.31 23.07
N ALA A 362 12.46 1.29 22.67
CA ALA A 362 11.55 2.44 22.76
C ALA A 362 11.07 2.75 24.19
N GLY A 363 11.42 1.93 25.19
CA GLY A 363 11.05 2.12 26.59
C GLY A 363 9.56 1.97 26.88
N ARG A 364 8.81 1.26 26.04
CA ARG A 364 7.35 1.04 26.17
C ARG A 364 7.00 -0.31 26.82
N LEU A 365 7.87 -1.30 26.66
CA LEU A 365 7.68 -2.66 27.15
C LEU A 365 8.89 -3.08 28.01
N CYS A 366 8.64 -3.81 29.09
CA CYS A 366 9.64 -4.55 29.83
C CYS A 366 9.33 -6.04 29.75
N VAL A 367 10.35 -6.86 29.51
CA VAL A 367 10.22 -8.32 29.36
C VAL A 367 11.42 -8.97 30.03
N ASP A 368 11.16 -10.00 30.82
CA ASP A 368 12.17 -10.94 31.31
C ASP A 368 11.89 -12.37 30.80
N GLU A 369 12.64 -13.37 31.27
CA GLU A 369 12.48 -14.77 30.84
C GLU A 369 11.13 -15.39 31.25
N THR A 370 10.43 -14.79 32.20
CA THR A 370 9.22 -15.33 32.85
C THR A 370 7.97 -14.50 32.61
N GLU A 371 8.08 -13.17 32.56
CA GLU A 371 6.97 -12.23 32.58
C GLU A 371 7.26 -10.96 31.76
N ALA A 372 6.20 -10.25 31.42
CA ALA A 372 6.24 -8.98 30.72
C ALA A 372 5.29 -7.95 31.38
N TRP A 373 5.66 -6.68 31.33
CA TRP A 373 4.87 -5.56 31.86
C TRP A 373 5.15 -4.26 31.11
N LEU A 374 4.26 -3.27 31.25
CA LEU A 374 4.47 -1.93 30.69
C LEU A 374 5.52 -1.14 31.46
N SER A 375 6.35 -0.40 30.73
CA SER A 375 7.31 0.53 31.34
C SER A 375 6.59 1.71 31.99
N ALA A 376 7.03 2.10 33.20
CA ALA A 376 6.46 3.20 33.99
C ALA A 376 6.57 4.60 33.35
N LYS A 377 7.24 4.72 32.19
CA LYS A 377 7.30 5.96 31.40
C LYS A 377 6.12 6.16 30.43
N SER A 378 5.28 5.14 30.21
CA SER A 378 4.16 5.22 29.25
C SER A 378 3.03 6.18 29.67
N ASP A 379 2.86 6.45 30.98
CA ASP A 379 1.77 7.28 31.52
C ASP A 379 1.97 8.80 31.39
N ARG A 380 3.12 9.30 30.89
CA ARG A 380 3.40 10.76 30.81
C ARG A 380 3.22 11.39 29.42
N GLY A 381 2.58 10.68 28.48
CA GLY A 381 2.29 11.21 27.14
C GLY A 381 0.95 11.94 27.00
N GLY A 382 0.06 11.84 27.98
CA GLY A 382 -1.35 12.25 27.85
C GLY A 382 -1.87 13.19 28.93
N ALA A 383 -1.13 14.25 29.29
CA ALA A 383 -1.68 15.41 30.01
C ALA A 383 -0.64 16.53 30.09
N ALA A 384 -0.59 17.40 29.09
CA ALA A 384 0.09 18.70 29.22
C ALA A 384 -0.69 19.78 28.46
N THR A 385 -1.92 20.05 28.91
CA THR A 385 -2.61 21.32 28.66
C THR A 385 -3.06 21.93 29.97
N ALA A 386 -2.80 23.24 30.08
CA ALA A 386 -3.34 24.22 31.04
C ALA A 386 -2.77 24.24 32.47
N GLY A 387 -1.92 25.24 32.72
CA GLY A 387 -1.52 25.66 34.05
C GLY A 387 -0.64 26.91 34.09
N SER A 388 -0.86 27.90 33.22
CA SER A 388 -0.20 29.21 33.36
C SER A 388 -0.87 30.01 34.48
N ALA A 389 -0.37 29.84 35.70
CA ALA A 389 -0.66 30.75 36.81
C ALA A 389 0.29 31.95 36.70
N ARG A 390 -0.25 33.09 36.23
CA ARG A 390 0.35 34.42 36.40
C ARG A 390 0.49 34.71 37.90
N GLY A 391 1.71 34.67 38.41
CA GLY A 391 2.09 35.24 39.69
C GLY A 391 2.43 36.73 39.51
N VAL A 392 1.58 37.59 40.05
CA VAL A 392 1.84 39.01 40.29
C VAL A 392 2.93 39.14 41.36
N ARG A 393 4.00 39.86 41.06
CA ARG A 393 4.58 40.89 41.93
C ARG A 393 5.58 41.74 41.16
#